data_AF-A0A386PSQ1-F1
#
_entry.id   AF-A0A386PSQ1-F1
#
_cell.length_a   1.000
_cell.length_b   1.000
_cell.length_c   1.000
_cell.angle_alpha   90.00
_cell.angle_beta   90.00
_cell.angle_gamma   90.00
#
_symmetry.space_group_name_H-M   'P 1'
#
loop_
_entity.id
_entity.type
_entity.pdbx_description
1 polymer ?
#
loop_
_entity_poly.entity_id
_entity_poly.type
_entity_poly.pdbx_seq_one_letter_code
_entity_poly.pdbx_strand_id
1 'polypeptide(L)'
;MKFFQYDNLEVSKEYLLTTGYYLLWRNEDFEMDNQVIALFDVSMFDLPDIKTLVLHLEYGVIIESRTTKQLINELHKSNGFGCIFSKVLAGLFSIKRYVPFVHAYQTYMPINGGTRQNTDWISPNLIACVWTSAGMLHILDINGNMASLKSVRGNLEQRLHDVALLSRANFMFLECIVNWGHCQLQPPSELGLLKSFENCNCEEHLEIESVVKDLDKMVFILKKAILSNLGIDKIQRIELFKFYGQNLSRFKKYY
;
A
#
# COMPACT_ATOMS: atom_id res chain seq x y z
N MET A 1 -9.36 -20.33 2.77
CA MET A 1 -10.82 -20.29 3.02
C MET A 1 -11.43 -19.50 1.85
N LYS A 2 -12.43 -20.05 1.16
CA LYS A 2 -13.03 -19.48 -0.08
C LYS A 2 -13.93 -18.29 0.25
N PHE A 3 -14.24 -17.41 -0.71
CA PHE A 3 -15.39 -16.48 -0.63
C PHE A 3 -16.68 -17.28 -0.45
N PHE A 4 -16.97 -17.69 0.79
CA PHE A 4 -18.10 -18.55 1.13
C PHE A 4 -19.43 -17.91 0.71
N GLN A 5 -19.47 -16.59 0.63
CA GLN A 5 -20.66 -15.82 0.26
C GLN A 5 -21.05 -15.97 -1.21
N TYR A 6 -20.10 -16.22 -2.12
CA TYR A 6 -20.33 -16.08 -3.56
C TYR A 6 -19.91 -17.29 -4.40
N ASP A 7 -19.72 -18.47 -3.79
CA ASP A 7 -19.58 -19.78 -4.47
C ASP A 7 -18.61 -19.83 -5.68
N ASN A 8 -17.45 -19.16 -5.58
CA ASN A 8 -16.44 -19.02 -6.65
C ASN A 8 -16.88 -18.20 -7.87
N LEU A 9 -17.93 -17.38 -7.75
CA LEU A 9 -18.26 -16.37 -8.74
C LEU A 9 -17.19 -15.28 -8.77
N GLU A 10 -16.92 -14.75 -9.97
CA GLU A 10 -16.12 -13.55 -10.12
C GLU A 10 -16.93 -12.34 -9.61
N VAL A 11 -16.47 -11.72 -8.52
CA VAL A 11 -17.16 -10.57 -7.93
C VAL A 11 -16.66 -9.25 -8.53
N SER A 12 -17.58 -8.45 -9.08
CA SER A 12 -17.30 -7.08 -9.51
C SER A 12 -18.10 -6.07 -8.69
N LYS A 13 -17.75 -4.78 -8.74
CA LYS A 13 -18.55 -3.73 -8.11
C LYS A 13 -20.01 -3.76 -8.59
N GLU A 14 -20.20 -3.85 -9.90
CA GLU A 14 -21.53 -3.88 -10.51
C GLU A 14 -22.33 -5.07 -10.01
N TYR A 15 -21.72 -6.26 -9.94
CA TYR A 15 -22.36 -7.44 -9.38
C TYR A 15 -22.72 -7.25 -7.91
N LEU A 16 -21.77 -6.81 -7.07
CA LEU A 16 -21.96 -6.65 -5.62
C LEU A 16 -23.02 -5.60 -5.28
N LEU A 17 -23.16 -4.55 -6.08
CA LEU A 17 -24.15 -3.49 -5.87
C LEU A 17 -25.53 -3.80 -6.46
N THR A 18 -25.68 -4.91 -7.20
CA THR A 18 -26.96 -5.31 -7.82
C THR A 18 -27.39 -6.68 -7.29
N THR A 19 -26.87 -7.74 -7.88
CA THR A 19 -27.23 -9.13 -7.59
C THR A 19 -26.63 -9.59 -6.26
N GLY A 20 -25.40 -9.21 -5.95
CA GLY A 20 -24.68 -9.67 -4.76
C GLY A 20 -25.00 -8.92 -3.46
N TYR A 21 -25.84 -7.87 -3.53
CA TYR A 21 -26.01 -6.91 -2.45
C TYR A 21 -26.53 -7.54 -1.15
N TYR A 22 -27.44 -8.51 -1.25
CA TYR A 22 -28.07 -9.14 -0.09
C TYR A 22 -27.14 -10.07 0.72
N LEU A 23 -25.96 -10.39 0.18
CA LEU A 23 -24.93 -11.21 0.83
C LEU A 23 -23.85 -10.35 1.50
N LEU A 24 -23.88 -9.04 1.25
CA LEU A 24 -22.99 -8.09 1.92
C LEU A 24 -23.38 -7.95 3.38
N TRP A 25 -22.38 -7.85 4.25
CA TRP A 25 -22.58 -7.62 5.68
C TRP A 25 -21.54 -6.64 6.21
N ARG A 26 -21.81 -6.11 7.39
CA ARG A 26 -20.93 -5.17 8.08
C ARG A 26 -20.23 -5.87 9.24
N ASN A 27 -18.92 -5.73 9.31
CA ASN A 27 -18.15 -6.08 10.48
C ASN A 27 -17.93 -4.81 11.31
N GLU A 28 -18.65 -4.67 12.43
CA GLU A 28 -18.66 -3.44 13.24
C GLU A 28 -17.28 -3.07 13.81
N ASP A 29 -16.43 -4.07 14.06
CA ASP A 29 -15.10 -3.90 14.62
C ASP A 29 -13.99 -4.05 13.57
N PHE A 30 -14.31 -3.85 12.28
CA PHE A 30 -13.31 -3.99 11.22
C PHE A 30 -12.20 -2.95 11.37
N GLU A 31 -10.96 -3.43 11.43
CA GLU A 31 -9.76 -2.61 11.28
C GLU A 31 -9.01 -3.03 10.03
N MET A 32 -8.44 -2.04 9.32
CA MET A 32 -7.63 -2.31 8.14
C MET A 32 -6.38 -3.10 8.53
N ASP A 33 -6.27 -4.32 8.01
CA ASP A 33 -5.17 -5.24 8.28
C ASP A 33 -4.45 -5.70 6.99
N ASN A 34 -3.55 -6.66 7.11
CA ASN A 34 -2.77 -7.22 5.99
C ASN A 34 -3.48 -8.34 5.22
N GLN A 35 -4.76 -8.60 5.48
CA GLN A 35 -5.57 -9.63 4.81
C GLN A 35 -6.59 -9.06 3.81
N VAL A 36 -6.65 -7.74 3.68
CA VAL A 36 -7.45 -7.07 2.65
C VAL A 36 -6.82 -7.27 1.27
N ILE A 37 -7.57 -7.91 0.38
CA ILE A 37 -7.17 -8.21 -1.01
C ILE A 37 -7.42 -7.01 -1.91
N ALA A 38 -8.59 -6.38 -1.77
CA ALA A 38 -8.99 -5.24 -2.58
C ALA A 38 -9.93 -4.31 -1.81
N LEU A 39 -9.88 -3.04 -2.16
CA LEU A 39 -10.83 -2.03 -1.71
C LEU A 39 -11.52 -1.48 -2.95
N PHE A 40 -12.85 -1.53 -2.99
CA PHE A 40 -13.64 -0.94 -4.05
C PHE A 40 -14.26 0.36 -3.57
N ASP A 41 -13.89 1.47 -4.20
CA ASP A 41 -14.54 2.74 -3.98
C ASP A 41 -15.94 2.72 -4.61
N VAL A 42 -16.95 2.87 -3.75
CA VAL A 42 -18.37 2.97 -4.12
C VAL A 42 -19.00 4.27 -3.63
N SER A 43 -18.18 5.22 -3.17
CA SER A 43 -18.64 6.51 -2.64
C SER A 43 -19.39 7.37 -3.66
N MET A 44 -19.24 7.08 -4.96
CA MET A 44 -19.94 7.74 -6.05
C MET A 44 -21.36 7.23 -6.33
N PHE A 45 -21.79 6.14 -5.67
CA PHE A 45 -23.11 5.54 -5.88
C PHE A 45 -24.18 6.03 -4.88
N ASP A 46 -23.86 7.00 -4.03
CA ASP A 46 -24.75 7.62 -3.03
C ASP A 46 -25.54 6.59 -2.17
N LEU A 47 -24.89 5.48 -1.81
CA LEU A 47 -25.48 4.45 -0.96
C LEU A 47 -25.41 4.87 0.52
N PRO A 48 -26.53 4.80 1.28
CA PRO A 48 -26.53 5.13 2.70
C PRO A 48 -25.52 4.29 3.47
N ASP A 49 -24.64 4.95 4.23
CA ASP A 49 -23.62 4.34 5.09
C ASP A 49 -22.64 3.37 4.41
N ILE A 50 -22.55 3.36 3.08
CA ILE A 50 -21.62 2.51 2.32
C ILE A 50 -20.79 3.38 1.39
N LYS A 51 -19.48 3.45 1.66
CA LYS A 51 -18.50 4.16 0.83
C LYS A 51 -17.42 3.25 0.27
N THR A 52 -17.23 2.08 0.84
CA THR A 52 -16.24 1.10 0.38
C THR A 52 -16.78 -0.31 0.52
N LEU A 53 -16.50 -1.15 -0.47
CA LEU A 53 -16.60 -2.60 -0.33
C LEU A 53 -15.17 -3.12 -0.11
N VAL A 54 -14.98 -3.90 0.95
CA VAL A 54 -13.69 -4.49 1.29
C VAL A 54 -13.73 -5.96 0.93
N LEU A 55 -12.77 -6.39 0.13
CA LEU A 55 -12.53 -7.78 -0.20
C LEU A 55 -11.44 -8.32 0.74
N HIS A 56 -11.78 -9.25 1.61
CA HIS A 56 -10.93 -9.72 2.70
C HIS A 56 -10.76 -11.25 2.65
N LEU A 57 -9.56 -11.76 2.95
CA LEU A 57 -9.27 -13.21 2.90
C LEU A 57 -10.14 -14.03 3.87
N GLU A 58 -10.32 -13.54 5.10
CA GLU A 58 -11.13 -14.21 6.13
C GLU A 58 -12.63 -13.86 6.07
N TYR A 59 -12.98 -12.57 6.03
CA TYR A 59 -14.36 -12.09 6.15
C TYR A 59 -15.18 -12.10 4.84
N GLY A 60 -14.54 -12.38 3.70
CA GLY A 60 -15.17 -12.26 2.39
C GLY A 60 -15.36 -10.80 1.97
N VAL A 61 -16.54 -10.48 1.43
CA VAL A 61 -16.90 -9.10 1.07
C VAL A 61 -17.68 -8.46 2.20
N ILE A 62 -17.17 -7.34 2.70
CA ILE A 62 -17.83 -6.53 3.74
C ILE A 62 -18.09 -5.10 3.26
N ILE A 63 -19.10 -4.46 3.83
CA ILE A 63 -19.42 -3.05 3.59
C ILE A 63 -18.79 -2.14 4.64
N GLU A 64 -18.31 -0.99 4.20
CA GLU A 64 -17.65 0.01 5.05
C GLU A 64 -18.20 1.42 4.80
N SER A 65 -18.43 2.16 5.89
CA SER A 65 -18.88 3.56 5.83
C SER A 65 -17.72 4.54 5.62
N ARG A 66 -16.50 4.08 5.87
CA ARG A 66 -15.25 4.81 5.62
C ARG A 66 -14.89 4.73 4.13
N THR A 67 -14.26 5.79 3.60
CA THR A 67 -13.76 5.76 2.22
C THR A 67 -12.47 4.95 2.11
N THR A 68 -12.14 4.49 0.89
CA THR A 68 -10.87 3.78 0.65
C THR A 68 -9.65 4.59 1.08
N LYS A 69 -9.70 5.92 0.95
CA LYS A 69 -8.67 6.82 1.46
C LYS A 69 -8.57 6.79 2.99
N GLN A 70 -9.70 6.77 3.71
CA GLN A 70 -9.68 6.68 5.17
C GLN A 70 -9.07 5.34 5.60
N LEU A 71 -9.53 4.24 5.01
CA LEU A 71 -9.03 2.89 5.31
C LEU A 71 -7.52 2.74 5.02
N ILE A 72 -7.04 3.18 3.86
CA ILE A 72 -5.60 3.14 3.55
C ILE A 72 -4.78 4.03 4.50
N ASN A 73 -5.33 5.17 4.93
CA ASN A 73 -4.63 5.98 5.92
C ASN A 73 -4.60 5.31 7.29
N GLU A 74 -5.58 4.49 7.68
CA GLU A 74 -5.59 3.76 8.96
C GLU A 74 -4.40 2.81 9.14
N LEU A 75 -3.76 2.37 8.05
CA LEU A 75 -2.52 1.58 8.10
C LEU A 75 -1.36 2.31 8.82
N HIS A 76 -1.48 3.62 9.07
CA HIS A 76 -0.57 4.34 9.98
C HIS A 76 -0.59 3.78 11.41
N LYS A 77 -1.70 3.16 11.85
CA LYS A 77 -1.78 2.47 13.14
C LYS A 77 -0.80 1.30 13.20
N SER A 78 -0.60 0.60 12.09
CA SER A 78 0.27 -0.57 11.99
C SER A 78 1.75 -0.20 11.82
N ASN A 79 2.06 0.80 10.98
CA ASN A 79 3.44 1.15 10.63
C ASN A 79 3.96 2.49 11.21
N GLY A 80 3.13 3.23 11.94
CA GLY A 80 3.46 4.54 12.54
C GLY A 80 3.60 5.73 11.56
N PHE A 81 3.81 5.48 10.26
CA PHE A 81 4.13 6.50 9.26
C PHE A 81 3.08 6.65 8.15
N GLY A 82 2.11 5.75 8.07
CA GLY A 82 1.15 5.64 6.97
C GLY A 82 1.88 5.58 5.62
N CYS A 83 1.37 6.32 4.62
CA CYS A 83 1.98 6.40 3.29
C CYS A 83 3.21 7.33 3.21
N ILE A 84 3.69 7.92 4.32
CA ILE A 84 4.85 8.84 4.26
C ILE A 84 6.08 8.10 3.77
N PHE A 85 6.33 6.89 4.29
CA PHE A 85 7.50 6.10 3.91
C PHE A 85 7.48 5.75 2.42
N SER A 86 6.34 5.29 1.91
CA SER A 86 6.16 4.95 0.50
C SER A 86 6.38 6.17 -0.40
N LYS A 87 5.95 7.37 0.02
CA LYS A 87 6.23 8.62 -0.71
C LYS A 87 7.71 9.01 -0.71
N VAL A 88 8.42 8.74 0.38
CA VAL A 88 9.86 8.99 0.47
C VAL A 88 10.61 8.10 -0.51
N LEU A 89 10.35 6.79 -0.47
CA LEU A 89 10.96 5.85 -1.39
C LEU A 89 10.59 6.16 -2.83
N ALA A 90 9.31 6.44 -3.12
CA ALA A 90 8.88 6.84 -4.46
C ALA A 90 9.61 8.09 -4.96
N GLY A 91 9.91 9.05 -4.07
CA GLY A 91 10.72 10.21 -4.41
C GLY A 91 12.18 9.89 -4.75
N LEU A 92 12.77 8.88 -4.12
CA LEU A 92 14.14 8.43 -4.40
C LEU A 92 14.23 7.75 -5.76
N PHE A 93 13.25 6.94 -6.10
CA PHE A 93 13.19 6.19 -7.37
C PHE A 93 12.37 6.93 -8.45
N SER A 94 12.16 8.24 -8.31
CA SER A 94 11.46 9.07 -9.31
C SER A 94 10.02 8.62 -9.70
N ILE A 95 9.36 7.82 -8.85
CA ILE A 95 7.97 7.39 -9.02
C ILE A 95 7.02 8.52 -8.62
N LYS A 96 6.42 9.19 -9.61
CA LYS A 96 5.60 10.41 -9.39
C LYS A 96 4.10 10.18 -9.32
N ARG A 97 3.60 9.08 -9.87
CA ARG A 97 2.16 8.79 -10.04
C ARG A 97 1.83 7.44 -9.44
N TYR A 98 0.57 7.25 -9.07
CA TYR A 98 0.05 5.97 -8.54
C TYR A 98 0.85 5.40 -7.36
N VAL A 99 1.44 6.29 -6.55
CA VAL A 99 2.30 5.89 -5.42
C VAL A 99 1.55 4.90 -4.52
N PRO A 100 2.04 3.67 -4.34
CA PRO A 100 1.39 2.67 -3.51
C PRO A 100 1.57 2.97 -2.02
N PHE A 101 0.78 2.30 -1.19
CA PHE A 101 1.19 2.05 0.19
C PHE A 101 2.11 0.83 0.20
N VAL A 102 3.19 0.93 0.97
CA VAL A 102 4.20 -0.11 1.15
C VAL A 102 4.67 -0.10 2.60
N HIS A 103 4.60 -1.26 3.24
CA HIS A 103 5.25 -1.55 4.51
C HIS A 103 5.82 -2.97 4.50
N ALA A 104 7.13 -3.11 4.35
CA ALA A 104 7.78 -4.34 3.92
C ALA A 104 7.04 -4.92 2.70
N TYR A 105 6.62 -6.19 2.79
CA TYR A 105 5.86 -6.88 1.75
C TYR A 105 4.33 -6.68 1.84
N GLN A 106 3.83 -5.91 2.81
CA GLN A 106 2.44 -5.48 2.80
C GLN A 106 2.29 -4.29 1.85
N THR A 107 1.59 -4.52 0.74
CA THR A 107 1.45 -3.51 -0.31
C THR A 107 0.00 -3.30 -0.70
N TYR A 108 -0.35 -2.04 -1.00
CA TYR A 108 -1.61 -1.69 -1.65
C TYR A 108 -1.33 -0.75 -2.80
N MET A 109 -1.74 -1.15 -4.00
CA MET A 109 -1.57 -0.40 -5.23
C MET A 109 -2.90 0.26 -5.63
N PRO A 110 -2.95 1.59 -5.84
CA PRO A 110 -4.16 2.29 -6.24
C PRO A 110 -4.41 2.08 -7.73
N ILE A 111 -5.49 1.41 -8.11
CA ILE A 111 -5.84 1.05 -9.50
C ILE A 111 -5.96 2.30 -10.37
N ASN A 112 -6.64 3.33 -9.87
CA ASN A 112 -6.80 4.62 -10.50
C ASN A 112 -6.31 5.73 -9.55
N GLY A 113 -5.94 6.91 -10.06
CA GLY A 113 -5.58 8.05 -9.19
C GLY A 113 -4.34 7.83 -8.30
N GLY A 114 -4.42 8.16 -7.01
CA GLY A 114 -3.31 7.99 -6.07
C GLY A 114 -3.73 8.27 -4.62
N THR A 115 -2.81 8.17 -3.66
CA THR A 115 -3.05 8.23 -2.19
C THR A 115 -3.92 9.38 -1.65
N ARG A 116 -4.18 10.44 -2.43
CA ARG A 116 -4.98 11.61 -1.99
C ARG A 116 -6.46 11.52 -2.37
N GLN A 117 -6.83 10.60 -3.26
CA GLN A 117 -8.17 10.44 -3.80
C GLN A 117 -8.80 9.13 -3.32
N ASN A 118 -10.13 9.07 -3.29
CA ASN A 118 -10.81 7.79 -3.20
C ASN A 118 -10.63 7.08 -4.54
N THR A 119 -10.22 5.82 -4.47
CA THR A 119 -9.99 4.97 -5.62
C THR A 119 -10.03 3.51 -5.22
N ASP A 120 -10.05 2.62 -6.20
CA ASP A 120 -9.91 1.19 -5.95
C ASP A 120 -8.46 0.87 -5.63
N TRP A 121 -8.25 -0.03 -4.70
CA TRP A 121 -6.93 -0.54 -4.34
C TRP A 121 -6.93 -2.05 -4.47
N ILE A 122 -5.78 -2.60 -4.83
CA ILE A 122 -5.52 -4.04 -4.73
C ILE A 122 -4.26 -4.26 -3.92
N SER A 123 -4.11 -5.44 -3.33
CA SER A 123 -2.90 -5.88 -2.65
C SER A 123 -2.14 -6.87 -3.54
N PRO A 124 -1.12 -6.43 -4.32
CA PRO A 124 -0.38 -7.31 -5.22
C PRO A 124 0.21 -8.55 -4.55
N ASN A 125 0.62 -8.44 -3.29
CA ASN A 125 1.17 -9.56 -2.51
C ASN A 125 0.13 -10.65 -2.17
N LEU A 126 -1.17 -10.37 -2.29
CA LEU A 126 -2.25 -11.34 -2.07
C LEU A 126 -2.92 -11.83 -3.37
N ILE A 127 -2.36 -11.47 -4.53
CA ILE A 127 -2.92 -11.80 -5.84
C ILE A 127 -2.01 -12.81 -6.54
N ALA A 128 -2.57 -13.93 -6.97
CA ALA A 128 -1.85 -14.98 -7.68
C ALA A 128 -1.63 -14.64 -9.16
N CYS A 129 -2.66 -14.13 -9.85
CA CYS A 129 -2.55 -13.70 -11.23
C CYS A 129 -3.56 -12.60 -11.60
N VAL A 130 -3.26 -11.91 -12.70
CA VAL A 130 -4.10 -10.84 -13.26
C VAL A 130 -4.16 -10.95 -14.76
N TRP A 131 -5.30 -10.60 -15.34
CA TRP A 131 -5.46 -10.45 -16.79
C TRP A 131 -6.45 -9.35 -17.10
N THR A 132 -6.34 -8.77 -18.29
CA THR A 132 -7.26 -7.73 -18.75
C THR A 132 -8.11 -8.24 -19.90
N SER A 133 -9.43 -8.12 -19.79
CA SER A 133 -10.35 -8.43 -20.87
C SER A 133 -11.50 -7.42 -20.89
N ALA A 134 -11.97 -7.04 -22.08
CA ALA A 134 -13.10 -6.10 -22.26
C ALA A 134 -13.02 -4.79 -21.44
N GLY A 135 -11.82 -4.26 -21.19
CA GLY A 135 -11.64 -3.03 -20.40
C GLY A 135 -11.75 -3.22 -18.88
N MET A 136 -11.78 -4.46 -18.41
CA MET A 136 -11.76 -4.87 -17.01
C MET A 136 -10.41 -5.50 -16.67
N LEU A 137 -9.95 -5.26 -15.44
CA LEU A 137 -8.87 -6.02 -14.82
C LEU A 137 -9.53 -7.11 -13.96
N HIS A 138 -9.18 -8.35 -14.26
CA HIS A 138 -9.56 -9.52 -13.50
C HIS A 138 -8.40 -9.91 -12.59
N ILE A 139 -8.72 -10.26 -11.36
CA ILE A 139 -7.75 -10.67 -10.33
C ILE A 139 -8.16 -12.03 -9.80
N LEU A 140 -7.18 -12.92 -9.63
CA LEU A 140 -7.30 -14.17 -8.89
C LEU A 140 -6.44 -14.07 -7.64
N ASP A 141 -7.05 -14.15 -6.47
CA ASP A 141 -6.32 -14.11 -5.20
C ASP A 141 -5.56 -15.43 -4.92
N ILE A 142 -4.71 -15.42 -3.90
CA ILE A 142 -3.95 -16.60 -3.46
C ILE A 142 -4.81 -17.77 -2.96
N ASN A 143 -6.08 -17.52 -2.63
CA ASN A 143 -7.05 -18.54 -2.20
C ASN A 143 -7.89 -19.08 -3.38
N GLY A 144 -7.63 -18.62 -4.60
CA GLY A 144 -8.34 -19.04 -5.82
C GLY A 144 -9.66 -18.32 -6.05
N ASN A 145 -9.93 -17.21 -5.36
CA ASN A 145 -11.13 -16.44 -5.58
C ASN A 145 -10.94 -15.35 -6.65
N MET A 146 -11.98 -15.08 -7.42
CA MET A 146 -11.94 -14.15 -8.54
C MET A 146 -12.69 -12.86 -8.24
N ALA A 147 -12.12 -11.74 -8.66
CA ALA A 147 -12.78 -10.45 -8.67
C ALA A 147 -12.42 -9.66 -9.92
N SER A 148 -13.25 -8.69 -10.29
CA SER A 148 -12.93 -7.75 -11.36
C SER A 148 -13.28 -6.32 -11.04
N LEU A 149 -12.51 -5.44 -11.68
CA LEU A 149 -12.60 -4.01 -11.52
C LEU A 149 -12.26 -3.32 -12.83
N LYS A 150 -12.64 -2.06 -12.93
CA LYS A 150 -12.34 -1.25 -14.12
C LYS A 150 -10.83 -1.18 -14.35
N SER A 151 -10.40 -1.37 -15.59
CA SER A 151 -8.99 -1.51 -15.93
C SER A 151 -8.12 -0.35 -15.44
N VAL A 152 -6.87 -0.69 -15.15
CA VAL A 152 -5.81 0.17 -14.64
C VAL A 152 -5.41 1.20 -15.69
N ARG A 153 -5.37 2.48 -15.29
CA ARG A 153 -4.69 3.50 -16.10
C ARG A 153 -3.17 3.31 -16.04
N GLY A 154 -2.53 3.27 -17.21
CA GLY A 154 -1.09 3.12 -17.36
C GLY A 154 -0.65 1.68 -17.62
N ASN A 155 0.66 1.44 -17.66
CA ASN A 155 1.22 0.10 -17.82
C ASN A 155 1.16 -0.65 -16.48
N LEU A 156 0.39 -1.74 -16.41
CA LEU A 156 0.22 -2.54 -15.19
C LEU A 156 1.53 -3.21 -14.75
N GLU A 157 2.29 -3.76 -15.69
CA GLU A 157 3.57 -4.44 -15.42
C GLU A 157 4.58 -3.47 -14.80
N GLN A 158 4.74 -2.28 -15.40
CA GLN A 158 5.60 -1.23 -14.84
C GLN A 158 5.14 -0.84 -13.43
N ARG A 159 3.83 -0.72 -13.21
CA ARG A 159 3.32 -0.34 -11.89
C ARG A 159 3.54 -1.44 -10.84
N LEU A 160 3.43 -2.72 -11.22
CA LEU A 160 3.77 -3.84 -10.35
C LEU A 160 5.27 -3.88 -10.06
N HIS A 161 6.10 -3.60 -11.06
CA HIS A 161 7.55 -3.41 -10.88
C HIS A 161 7.85 -2.29 -9.87
N ASP A 162 7.23 -1.13 -10.01
CA ASP A 162 7.39 0.00 -9.08
C ASP A 162 7.00 -0.39 -7.65
N VAL A 163 5.90 -1.13 -7.48
CA VAL A 163 5.48 -1.63 -6.15
C VAL A 163 6.53 -2.60 -5.58
N ALA A 164 7.05 -3.53 -6.39
CA ALA A 164 8.07 -4.48 -5.96
C ALA A 164 9.38 -3.78 -5.56
N LEU A 165 9.82 -2.80 -6.36
CA LEU A 165 10.99 -1.96 -6.09
C LEU A 165 10.85 -1.28 -4.71
N LEU A 166 9.72 -0.61 -4.47
CA LEU A 166 9.45 0.08 -3.21
C LEU A 166 9.32 -0.89 -2.03
N SER A 167 8.66 -2.04 -2.23
CA SER A 167 8.51 -3.12 -1.24
C SER A 167 9.86 -3.64 -0.78
N ARG A 168 10.71 -4.03 -1.73
CA ARG A 168 12.07 -4.51 -1.46
C ARG A 168 12.92 -3.45 -0.78
N ALA A 169 12.88 -2.21 -1.26
CA ALA A 169 13.62 -1.11 -0.65
C ALA A 169 13.19 -0.88 0.82
N ASN A 170 11.88 -0.95 1.11
CA ASN A 170 11.41 -0.81 2.48
C ASN A 170 11.82 -2.00 3.36
N PHE A 171 11.72 -3.24 2.85
CA PHE A 171 12.15 -4.42 3.58
C PHE A 171 13.65 -4.37 3.93
N MET A 172 14.52 -4.05 2.96
CA MET A 172 15.96 -3.93 3.19
C MET A 172 16.31 -2.86 4.22
N PHE A 173 15.62 -1.72 4.19
CA PHE A 173 15.80 -0.69 5.21
C PHE A 173 15.41 -1.17 6.61
N LEU A 174 14.26 -1.87 6.74
CA LEU A 174 13.83 -2.45 8.01
C LEU A 174 14.80 -3.53 8.49
N GLU A 175 15.31 -4.36 7.58
CA GLU A 175 16.33 -5.38 7.85
C GLU A 175 17.60 -4.74 8.43
N CYS A 176 18.09 -3.65 7.82
CA CYS A 176 19.24 -2.91 8.37
C CYS A 176 18.99 -2.37 9.79
N ILE A 177 17.77 -1.91 10.09
CA ILE A 177 17.41 -1.43 11.43
C ILE A 177 17.39 -2.58 12.43
N VAL A 178 16.72 -3.68 12.12
CA VAL A 178 16.57 -4.79 13.09
C VAL A 178 17.86 -5.57 13.31
N ASN A 179 18.72 -5.65 12.28
CA ASN A 179 20.02 -6.30 12.37
C ASN A 179 20.93 -5.59 13.37
N TRP A 180 20.74 -4.28 13.59
CA TRP A 180 21.42 -3.55 14.67
C TRP A 180 21.07 -4.09 16.06
N GLY A 181 19.85 -4.62 16.23
CA GLY A 181 19.41 -5.31 17.44
C GLY A 181 19.70 -6.81 17.44
N HIS A 182 20.52 -7.33 16.52
CA HIS A 182 20.77 -8.76 16.31
C HIS A 182 19.52 -9.58 15.98
N CYS A 183 18.47 -8.94 15.47
CA CYS A 183 17.27 -9.61 14.96
C CYS A 183 17.38 -9.80 13.45
N GLN A 184 16.84 -10.90 12.93
CA GLN A 184 16.75 -11.16 11.49
C GLN A 184 15.29 -11.05 11.04
N LEU A 185 15.03 -10.26 9.99
CA LEU A 185 13.75 -10.29 9.29
C LEU A 185 13.76 -11.42 8.26
N GLN A 186 12.63 -12.10 8.13
CA GLN A 186 12.42 -13.12 7.11
C GLN A 186 11.38 -12.60 6.11
N PRO A 187 11.65 -12.65 4.79
CA PRO A 187 10.62 -12.37 3.80
C PRO A 187 9.51 -13.43 3.89
N PRO A 188 8.27 -13.09 3.54
CA PRO A 188 7.20 -14.08 3.47
C PRO A 188 7.45 -15.07 2.33
N SER A 189 6.95 -16.29 2.47
CA SER A 189 7.10 -17.35 1.46
C SER A 189 6.29 -17.09 0.19
N GLU A 190 5.17 -16.37 0.32
CA GLU A 190 4.28 -16.01 -0.78
C GLU A 190 4.30 -14.50 -1.02
N LEU A 191 4.52 -14.13 -2.28
CA LEU A 191 4.68 -12.74 -2.71
C LEU A 191 3.67 -12.31 -3.78
N GLY A 192 2.74 -13.20 -4.14
CA GLY A 192 1.75 -12.97 -5.18
C GLY A 192 2.39 -12.46 -6.47
N LEU A 193 1.84 -11.37 -7.02
CA LEU A 193 2.33 -10.74 -8.25
C LEU A 193 3.73 -10.15 -8.13
N LEU A 194 4.23 -9.89 -6.91
CA LEU A 194 5.54 -9.29 -6.72
C LEU A 194 6.67 -10.31 -6.97
N LYS A 195 6.36 -11.61 -6.92
CA LYS A 195 7.33 -12.70 -7.07
C LYS A 195 8.15 -12.61 -8.37
N SER A 196 7.55 -12.15 -9.47
CA SER A 196 8.24 -12.01 -10.76
C SER A 196 9.32 -10.93 -10.77
N PHE A 197 9.28 -10.01 -9.80
CA PHE A 197 10.20 -8.87 -9.72
C PHE A 197 11.27 -9.03 -8.63
N GLU A 198 11.21 -10.08 -7.79
CA GLU A 198 12.19 -10.32 -6.73
C GLU A 198 13.63 -10.48 -7.23
N ASN A 199 13.81 -10.96 -8.46
CA ASN A 199 15.14 -11.14 -9.06
C ASN A 199 15.36 -10.16 -10.22
N CYS A 200 14.67 -9.02 -10.21
CA CYS A 200 14.86 -7.99 -11.22
C CYS A 200 16.28 -7.39 -11.11
N ASN A 201 16.99 -7.32 -12.25
CA ASN A 201 18.34 -6.76 -12.36
C ASN A 201 18.35 -5.43 -13.12
N CYS A 202 17.25 -4.68 -13.11
CA CYS A 202 17.23 -3.36 -13.72
C CYS A 202 18.09 -2.37 -12.90
N GLU A 203 18.49 -1.26 -13.52
CA GLU A 203 19.34 -0.24 -12.90
C GLU A 203 18.77 0.22 -11.54
N GLU A 204 17.47 0.49 -11.47
CA GLU A 204 16.80 0.90 -10.23
C GLU A 204 16.92 -0.14 -9.12
N HIS A 205 16.73 -1.44 -9.43
CA HIS A 205 16.84 -2.54 -8.46
C HIS A 205 18.29 -2.78 -8.00
N LEU A 206 19.26 -2.57 -8.89
CA LEU A 206 20.69 -2.64 -8.55
C LEU A 206 21.12 -1.48 -7.66
N GLU A 207 20.53 -0.29 -7.86
CA GLU A 207 20.81 0.89 -7.05
C GLU A 207 20.20 0.83 -5.64
N ILE A 208 19.09 0.09 -5.44
CA ILE A 208 18.40 -0.04 -4.13
C ILE A 208 19.42 -0.24 -3.02
N GLU A 209 20.28 -1.28 -3.14
CA GLU A 209 21.22 -1.67 -2.08
C GLU A 209 22.05 -0.47 -1.59
N SER A 210 22.61 0.30 -2.52
CA SER A 210 23.46 1.45 -2.22
C SER A 210 22.71 2.62 -1.57
N VAL A 211 21.41 2.74 -1.84
CA VAL A 211 20.58 3.86 -1.35
C VAL A 211 20.00 3.54 0.02
N VAL A 212 19.42 2.34 0.21
CA VAL A 212 18.69 2.01 1.45
C VAL A 212 19.55 1.40 2.56
N LYS A 213 20.69 0.77 2.25
CA LYS A 213 21.59 0.24 3.30
C LYS A 213 22.41 1.35 3.99
N ASP A 214 22.52 2.53 3.37
CA ASP A 214 23.08 3.73 4.03
C ASP A 214 22.05 4.30 5.01
N LEU A 215 22.11 3.82 6.25
CA LEU A 215 21.20 4.21 7.32
C LEU A 215 21.24 5.71 7.62
N ASP A 216 22.42 6.34 7.58
CA ASP A 216 22.55 7.77 7.87
C ASP A 216 21.85 8.61 6.81
N LYS A 217 22.07 8.28 5.53
CA LYS A 217 21.38 8.91 4.41
C LYS A 217 19.88 8.69 4.49
N MET A 218 19.42 7.47 4.75
CA MET A 218 18.00 7.14 4.84
C MET A 218 17.31 7.87 6.01
N VAL A 219 17.91 7.87 7.19
CA VAL A 219 17.38 8.60 8.36
C VAL A 219 17.32 10.09 8.07
N PHE A 220 18.33 10.66 7.40
CA PHE A 220 18.31 12.07 7.00
C PHE A 220 17.15 12.38 6.04
N ILE A 221 16.94 11.53 5.01
CA ILE A 221 15.86 11.70 4.03
C ILE A 221 14.49 11.60 4.72
N LEU A 222 14.30 10.59 5.57
CA LEU A 222 13.05 10.39 6.31
C LEU A 222 12.76 11.57 7.25
N LYS A 223 13.76 12.03 8.01
CA LYS A 223 13.66 13.21 8.86
C LYS A 223 13.26 14.44 8.04
N LYS A 224 13.89 14.66 6.89
CA LYS A 224 13.56 15.78 6.00
C LYS A 224 12.11 15.69 5.50
N ALA A 225 11.63 14.50 5.17
CA ALA A 225 10.28 14.28 4.69
C ALA A 225 9.21 14.48 5.78
N ILE A 226 9.44 13.98 6.99
CA ILE A 226 8.55 14.19 8.14
C ILE A 226 8.44 15.68 8.44
N LEU A 227 9.58 16.35 8.63
CA LEU A 227 9.63 17.78 8.93
C LEU A 227 9.02 18.63 7.81
N SER A 228 9.13 18.19 6.54
CA SER A 228 8.43 18.86 5.43
C SER A 228 6.92 18.74 5.59
N ASN A 229 6.41 17.63 6.08
CA ASN A 229 4.97 17.36 6.15
C ASN A 229 4.31 17.78 7.48
N LEU A 230 5.05 18.38 8.44
CA LEU A 230 4.54 18.85 9.73
C LEU A 230 3.57 20.05 9.68
N GLY A 231 2.96 20.36 8.52
CA GLY A 231 2.01 21.48 8.41
C GLY A 231 2.62 22.86 8.71
N ILE A 232 3.96 22.97 8.76
CA ILE A 232 4.66 24.22 9.03
C ILE A 232 4.45 25.17 7.85
N ASP A 233 3.95 26.37 8.14
CA ASP A 233 3.74 27.42 7.16
C ASP A 233 5.02 27.71 6.37
N LYS A 234 4.87 27.89 5.05
CA LYS A 234 6.01 27.96 4.10
C LYS A 234 7.04 29.04 4.45
N ILE A 235 6.63 30.08 5.16
CA ILE A 235 7.42 31.29 5.43
C ILE A 235 8.55 31.05 6.43
N GLN A 236 8.43 30.09 7.36
CA GLN A 236 9.45 29.83 8.40
C GLN A 236 10.06 28.42 8.35
N ARG A 237 9.74 27.65 7.30
CA ARG A 237 10.05 26.22 7.21
C ARG A 237 11.54 25.92 7.41
N ILE A 238 12.42 26.66 6.73
CA ILE A 238 13.88 26.43 6.76
C ILE A 238 14.46 26.68 8.16
N GLU A 239 13.96 27.69 8.87
CA GLU A 239 14.42 28.03 10.22
C GLU A 239 13.94 27.00 11.25
N LEU A 240 12.68 26.57 11.17
CA LEU A 240 12.17 25.47 12.01
C LEU A 240 12.87 24.14 11.71
N PHE A 241 13.19 23.85 10.44
CA PHE A 241 14.02 22.71 10.05
C PHE A 241 15.38 22.72 10.75
N LYS A 242 16.04 23.88 10.75
CA LYS A 242 17.33 24.06 11.44
C LYS A 242 17.15 23.90 12.95
N PHE A 243 16.13 24.52 13.54
CA PHE A 243 15.85 24.47 14.97
C PHE A 243 15.58 23.05 15.48
N TYR A 244 14.60 22.34 14.89
CA TYR A 244 14.32 20.94 15.25
C TYR A 244 15.48 20.01 14.89
N GLY A 245 16.15 20.30 13.77
CA GLY A 245 17.36 19.61 13.36
C GLY A 245 18.43 19.63 14.45
N GLN A 246 18.76 20.81 14.95
CA GLN A 246 19.74 21.05 16.01
C GLN A 246 19.31 20.43 17.34
N ASN A 247 18.03 20.54 17.73
CA ASN A 247 17.55 19.95 18.98
C ASN A 247 17.64 18.42 18.97
N LEU A 248 17.26 17.77 17.86
CA LEU A 248 17.44 16.31 17.70
C LEU A 248 18.92 15.90 17.76
N SER A 249 19.82 16.67 17.14
CA SER A 249 21.26 16.41 17.23
C SER A 249 21.84 16.64 18.62
N ARG A 250 21.25 17.55 19.41
CA ARG A 250 21.63 17.75 20.82
C ARG A 250 21.20 16.57 21.68
N PHE A 251 20.02 15.98 21.44
CA PHE A 251 19.61 14.74 22.13
C PHE A 251 20.57 13.57 21.87
N LYS A 252 21.15 13.46 20.66
CA LYS A 252 22.19 12.47 20.35
C LYS A 252 23.49 12.64 21.15
N LYS A 253 23.74 13.79 21.79
CA LYS A 253 24.94 14.00 22.64
C LYS A 253 24.76 13.57 24.10
N TYR A 254 23.53 13.29 24.51
CA TYR A 254 23.21 12.89 25.90
C TYR A 254 23.09 11.38 26.10
N TYR A 255 23.37 10.59 25.07
CA TYR A 255 23.50 9.13 25.05
C TYR A 255 24.74 8.77 24.24
#